data_AF-A0A838DH09-F1
#
_entry.id   AF-A0A838DH09-F1
#
_cell.length_a   1.000
_cell.length_b   1.000
_cell.length_c   1.000
_cell.angle_alpha   90.00
_cell.angle_beta   90.00
_cell.angle_gamma   90.00
#
_symmetry.space_group_name_H-M   'P 1'
#
loop_
_entity.id
_entity.type
_entity.pdbx_description
1 polymer ?
#
loop_
_entity_poly.entity_id
_entity_poly.type
_entity_poly.pdbx_seq_one_letter_code
_entity_poly.pdbx_strand_id
1 'polypeptide(L)'
;NIESWNELQEQLRRMNKNVADFPLVMQWNKRDLQEILPISVLEQYLNPYRVPSFEAVAVTGKGVIESLRVGVNSTLQRLERI
;
A
#
# COMPACT_ATOMS: atom_id res chain seq x y z
N ASN A 1 -11.48 -2.57 3.88
CA ASN A 1 -10.05 -2.19 3.94
C ASN A 1 -9.34 -2.71 5.18
N ILE A 2 -9.78 -2.40 6.41
CA ILE A 2 -9.15 -2.94 7.63
C ILE A 2 -9.20 -4.48 7.64
N GLU A 3 -10.38 -5.05 7.39
CA GLU A 3 -10.58 -6.49 7.29
C GLU A 3 -9.65 -7.11 6.23
N SER A 4 -9.65 -6.59 5.00
CA SER A 4 -8.77 -7.05 3.93
C SER A 4 -7.28 -6.95 4.27
N TRP A 5 -6.86 -5.92 5.02
CA TRP A 5 -5.48 -5.77 5.49
C TRP A 5 -5.12 -6.80 6.56
N ASN A 6 -6.05 -7.13 7.44
CA ASN A 6 -5.86 -8.18 8.44
C ASN A 6 -5.84 -9.56 7.78
N GLU A 7 -6.73 -9.81 6.82
CA GLU A 7 -6.79 -11.04 6.04
C GLU A 7 -5.47 -11.28 5.29
N LEU A 8 -4.94 -10.25 4.60
CA LEU A 8 -3.64 -10.36 3.93
C LEU A 8 -2.53 -10.79 4.89
N GLN A 9 -2.44 -10.14 6.07
CA GLN A 9 -1.44 -10.49 7.07
C GLN A 9 -1.64 -11.91 7.62
N GLU A 10 -2.89 -12.34 7.80
CA GLU A 10 -3.20 -13.70 8.23
C GLU A 10 -2.78 -14.74 7.18
N GLN A 11 -3.11 -14.53 5.91
CA GLN A 11 -2.72 -15.44 4.83
C GLN A 11 -1.18 -15.55 4.71
N LEU A 12 -0.46 -14.43 4.84
CA LEU A 12 1.01 -14.45 4.84
C LEU A 12 1.55 -15.23 6.05
N ARG A 13 0.99 -15.04 7.24
CA ARG A 13 1.38 -15.80 8.45
C ARG A 13 1.15 -17.29 8.28
N ARG A 14 0.04 -17.71 7.65
CA ARG A 14 -0.23 -19.13 7.33
C ARG A 14 0.84 -19.74 6.41
N MET A 15 1.52 -18.92 5.61
CA MET A 15 2.65 -19.32 4.77
C MET A 15 4.02 -19.17 5.45
N ASN A 16 4.06 -18.91 6.77
CA ASN A 16 5.27 -18.57 7.52
C ASN A 16 6.01 -17.34 6.97
N LYS A 17 5.28 -16.34 6.47
CA LYS A 17 5.82 -15.06 5.97
C LYS A 17 5.30 -13.88 6.78
N ASN A 18 6.13 -12.85 6.95
CA ASN A 18 5.72 -11.57 7.50
C ASN A 18 5.43 -10.58 6.36
N VAL A 19 4.43 -9.71 6.53
CA VAL A 19 4.13 -8.65 5.57
C VAL A 19 5.32 -7.69 5.38
N ALA A 20 6.12 -7.47 6.43
CA ALA A 20 7.35 -6.67 6.40
C ALA A 20 8.51 -7.31 5.61
N ASP A 21 8.37 -8.59 5.24
CA ASP A 21 9.35 -9.26 4.37
C ASP A 21 9.22 -8.79 2.92
N PHE A 22 8.11 -8.14 2.57
CA PHE A 22 7.82 -7.67 1.23
C PHE A 22 7.99 -6.14 1.12
N PRO A 23 8.34 -5.64 -0.08
CA PRO A 23 8.18 -4.24 -0.40
C PRO A 23 6.68 -3.90 -0.42
N LEU A 24 6.27 -2.91 0.37
CA LEU A 24 4.88 -2.49 0.51
C LEU A 24 4.72 -1.04 0.07
N VAL A 25 3.61 -0.76 -0.61
CA VAL A 25 3.18 0.60 -0.97
C VAL A 25 1.68 0.69 -0.73
N MET A 26 1.24 1.76 -0.08
CA MET A 26 -0.19 2.04 0.10
C MET A 26 -0.69 2.97 -1.01
N GLN A 27 -1.84 2.64 -1.61
CA GLN A 27 -2.48 3.52 -2.59
C GLN A 27 -3.89 3.86 -2.12
N TRP A 28 -4.09 5.12 -1.75
CA TRP A 28 -5.38 5.67 -1.36
C TRP A 28 -6.18 6.04 -2.61
N ASN A 29 -6.81 5.04 -3.22
CA ASN A 29 -7.58 5.20 -4.45
C ASN A 29 -8.96 5.85 -4.21
N LYS A 30 -9.60 6.31 -5.29
CA LYS A 30 -10.93 6.97 -5.33
C LYS A 30 -10.98 8.35 -4.70
N ARG A 31 -9.89 9.13 -4.79
CA ARG A 31 -9.80 10.50 -4.23
C ARG A 31 -10.67 11.54 -4.95
N ASP A 32 -11.38 11.13 -5.98
CA ASP A 32 -12.37 11.90 -6.74
C ASP A 32 -13.77 11.92 -6.09
N LEU A 33 -14.04 11.04 -5.13
CA LEU A 33 -15.33 10.99 -4.44
C LEU A 33 -15.49 12.15 -3.44
N GLN A 34 -16.72 12.65 -3.26
CA GLN A 34 -17.01 13.78 -2.37
C GLN A 34 -16.96 13.39 -0.87
N GLU A 35 -17.44 12.20 -0.53
CA GLU A 35 -17.47 11.69 0.86
C GLU A 35 -16.30 10.74 1.10
N ILE A 36 -15.09 11.28 1.21
CA ILE A 36 -13.87 10.51 1.46
C ILE A 36 -13.25 10.82 2.82
N LEU A 37 -12.67 9.79 3.43
CA LEU A 37 -11.88 9.98 4.64
C LEU A 37 -10.62 10.82 4.34
N PRO A 38 -10.18 11.68 5.27
CA PRO A 38 -8.89 12.36 5.17
C PRO A 38 -7.74 11.37 5.10
N ILE A 39 -6.66 11.73 4.39
CA ILE A 39 -5.46 10.88 4.29
C ILE A 39 -4.86 10.58 5.66
N SER A 40 -4.85 11.55 6.57
CA SER A 40 -4.37 11.34 7.94
C SER A 40 -5.07 10.19 8.67
N VAL A 41 -6.38 10.01 8.44
CA VAL A 41 -7.14 8.88 8.99
C VAL A 41 -6.70 7.58 8.33
N LEU A 42 -6.57 7.54 7.00
CA LEU A 42 -6.09 6.34 6.31
C LEU A 42 -4.68 5.94 6.75
N GLU A 43 -3.76 6.90 6.87
CA GLU A 43 -2.40 6.67 7.37
C GLU A 43 -2.41 6.09 8.79
N GLN A 44 -3.21 6.68 9.69
CA GLN A 44 -3.29 6.25 11.08
C GLN A 44 -3.79 4.80 11.23
N TYR A 45 -4.82 4.42 10.46
CA TYR A 45 -5.51 3.14 10.66
C TYR A 45 -5.07 2.03 9.71
N LEU A 46 -4.55 2.36 8.53
CA LEU A 46 -4.19 1.39 7.49
C LEU A 46 -2.70 1.39 7.13
N ASN A 47 -1.91 2.38 7.57
CA ASN A 47 -0.46 2.42 7.34
C ASN A 47 0.38 2.44 8.63
N PRO A 48 0.22 1.46 9.54
CA PRO A 48 0.97 1.44 10.80
C PRO A 48 2.48 1.30 10.59
N TYR A 49 2.90 0.75 9.45
CA TYR A 49 4.30 0.58 9.06
C TYR A 49 4.92 1.83 8.42
N ARG A 50 4.12 2.89 8.19
CA ARG A 50 4.53 4.13 7.50
C ARG A 50 5.26 3.87 6.19
N VAL A 51 4.77 2.89 5.43
CA VAL A 51 5.32 2.58 4.10
C VAL A 51 4.95 3.71 3.12
N PRO A 52 5.67 3.88 2.00
CA PRO A 52 5.33 4.89 1.01
C PRO A 52 3.85 4.80 0.61
N SER A 53 3.18 5.94 0.58
CA SER A 53 1.76 6.02 0.27
C SER A 53 1.44 7.12 -0.74
N PHE A 54 0.41 6.88 -1.55
CA PHE A 54 0.03 7.76 -2.66
C PHE A 54 -1.47 7.94 -2.75
N GLU A 55 -1.90 9.17 -2.96
CA GLU A 55 -3.27 9.47 -3.39
C GLU A 55 -3.46 9.09 -4.86
N ALA A 56 -4.58 8.43 -5.17
CA ALA A 56 -4.86 8.00 -6.54
C ALA A 56 -6.32 8.18 -6.95
N VAL A 57 -6.49 8.37 -8.26
CA VAL A 57 -7.78 8.27 -8.95
C VAL A 57 -7.52 7.36 -10.14
N ALA A 58 -7.69 6.06 -9.95
CA ALA A 58 -7.28 5.05 -10.93
C ALA A 58 -7.94 5.25 -12.31
N VAL A 59 -9.19 5.72 -12.34
CA VAL A 59 -9.95 5.95 -13.59
C VAL A 59 -9.39 7.10 -14.43
N THR A 60 -8.62 8.02 -13.84
CA THR A 60 -7.93 9.10 -14.57
C THR A 60 -6.42 8.84 -14.67
N GLY A 61 -5.92 7.74 -14.12
CA GLY A 61 -4.50 7.39 -14.07
C GLY A 61 -3.68 8.15 -13.01
N LYS A 62 -4.26 9.14 -12.31
CA LYS A 62 -3.57 9.90 -11.27
C LYS A 62 -3.08 8.97 -10.16
N GLY A 63 -1.78 9.02 -9.84
CA GLY A 63 -1.15 8.27 -8.74
C GLY A 63 -0.87 6.79 -9.03
N VAL A 64 -1.31 6.28 -10.18
CA VAL A 64 -1.14 4.85 -10.55
C VAL A 64 0.30 4.55 -10.92
N ILE A 65 0.91 5.37 -11.78
CA ILE A 65 2.28 5.16 -12.24
C ILE A 65 3.28 5.44 -11.12
N GLU A 66 3.03 6.45 -10.30
CA GLU A 66 3.87 6.82 -9.17
C GLU A 66 3.93 5.68 -8.13
N SER A 67 2.76 5.17 -7.71
CA SER A 67 2.70 4.07 -6.75
C SER A 67 3.32 2.77 -7.29
N LEU A 68 3.07 2.44 -8.56
CA LEU A 68 3.70 1.28 -9.21
C LEU A 68 5.23 1.43 -9.29
N ARG A 69 5.73 2.59 -9.72
CA ARG A 69 7.17 2.85 -9.84
C ARG A 69 7.87 2.64 -8.51
N VAL A 70 7.29 3.12 -7.41
CA VAL A 70 7.86 2.91 -6.08
C VAL A 70 7.83 1.44 -5.68
N GLY A 71 6.74 0.72 -5.95
CA GLY A 71 6.66 -0.72 -5.70
C GLY A 71 7.73 -1.52 -6.45
N VAL A 72 7.91 -1.25 -7.75
CA VAL A 72 8.94 -1.90 -8.57
C VAL A 72 10.34 -1.58 -8.06
N ASN A 73 10.65 -0.30 -7.84
CA ASN A 73 11.98 0.11 -7.37
C ASN A 73 12.31 -0.50 -6.00
N SER A 74 11.34 -0.54 -5.08
CA SER A 74 11.53 -1.13 -3.75
C SER A 74 11.75 -2.65 -3.83
N THR A 75 11.12 -3.31 -4.80
CA THR A 75 11.34 -4.73 -5.09
C THR A 75 12.75 -4.98 -5.60
N LEU A 76 13.18 -4.22 -6.62
CA LEU A 76 14.53 -4.34 -7.19
C LEU A 76 15.61 -4.09 -6.14
N GLN A 77 15.49 -3.01 -5.36
CA GLN A 77 16.44 -2.70 -4.28
C GLN A 77 16.55 -3.80 -3.23
N ARG A 78 15.47 -4.55 -2.99
CA ARG A 78 15.51 -5.65 -2.02
C ARG A 78 16.17 -6.90 -2.61
N LEU A 79 16.00 -7.16 -3.90
CA LEU A 79 16.68 -8.25 -4.61
C LEU A 79 18.19 -8.02 -4.73
N GLU A 80 18.61 -6.78 -4.97
CA GLU A 80 20.05 -6.40 -5.05
C GLU A 80 20.81 -6.54 -3.73
N ARG A 81 20.10 -6.68 -2.60
CA ARG A 81 20.67 -6.82 -1.25
C ARG A 81 20.84 -8.29 -0.81
N ILE A 82 20.45 -9.25 -1.65
CA ILE A 82 20.56 -10.70 -1.42
C ILE A 82 21.82 -11.19 -2.12
#